data_AF-A0AAD1KRY7-F1
#
_entry.id   AF-A0AAD1KRY7-F1
#
_cell.length_a   1.000
_cell.length_b   1.000
_cell.length_c   1.000
_cell.angle_alpha   90.00
_cell.angle_beta   90.00
_cell.angle_gamma   90.00
#
_symmetry.space_group_name_H-M   'P 1'
#
loop_
_entity.id
_entity.type
_entity.pdbx_description
1 polymer ?
#
loop_
_entity_poly.entity_id
_entity_poly.type
_entity_poly.pdbx_seq_one_letter_code
_entity_poly.pdbx_strand_id
1 'polypeptide(L)' 'MHDLRHTWATLALSRGVPLEVVSERLGHASPTITLGIYRHLLEEERRGWVLNLSELLGKPRTNPQA' A
#
# COMPACT_ATOMS: atom_id res chain seq x y z
N MET A 1 4.91 -25.58 -0.64
CA MET A 1 3.56 -24.98 -0.82
C MET A 1 3.44 -23.60 -0.18
N HIS A 2 4.12 -23.33 0.94
CA HIS A 2 4.12 -22.00 1.59
C HIS A 2 4.80 -20.93 0.73
N ASP A 3 5.93 -21.25 0.10
CA ASP A 3 6.73 -20.27 -0.64
C ASP A 3 6.03 -19.72 -1.88
N LEU A 4 5.34 -20.58 -2.65
CA LEU A 4 4.55 -20.14 -3.81
C LEU A 4 3.39 -19.22 -3.41
N ARG A 5 2.71 -19.52 -2.30
CA ARG A 5 1.66 -18.65 -1.75
C ARG A 5 2.23 -17.30 -1.33
N HIS A 6 3.41 -17.31 -0.72
CA HIS A 6 4.14 -16.09 -0.37
C HIS A 6 4.53 -15.27 -1.59
N THR A 7 5.16 -15.89 -2.59
CA THR A 7 5.56 -15.21 -3.83
C THR A 7 4.35 -14.60 -4.54
N TRP A 8 3.25 -15.33 -4.63
CA TRP A 8 2.03 -14.83 -5.27
C TRP A 8 1.43 -13.64 -4.51
N ALA A 9 1.32 -13.72 -3.19
CA ALA A 9 0.75 -12.65 -2.37
C ALA A 9 1.59 -11.39 -2.40
N THR A 10 2.92 -11.51 -2.28
CA THR A 10 3.87 -10.40 -2.43
C THR A 10 3.69 -9.73 -3.78
N LEU A 11 3.67 -10.51 -4.87
CA LEU A 11 3.55 -9.97 -6.23
C LEU A 11 2.19 -9.32 -6.51
N ALA A 12 1.10 -9.85 -5.93
CA ALA A 12 -0.23 -9.26 -6.06
C ALA A 12 -0.30 -7.93 -5.31
N LEU A 13 0.18 -7.88 -4.07
CA LEU A 13 0.21 -6.66 -3.26
C LEU A 13 1.07 -5.58 -3.91
N SER A 14 2.29 -5.90 -4.38
CA SER A 14 3.17 -4.94 -5.08
C SER A 14 2.61 -4.40 -6.40
N ARG A 15 1.51 -4.96 -6.91
CA ARG A 15 0.79 -4.43 -8.08
C ARG A 15 -0.46 -3.64 -7.69
N GLY A 16 -0.62 -3.31 -6.41
CA GLY A 16 -1.77 -2.57 -5.89
C GLY A 16 -3.06 -3.38 -5.83
N VAL A 17 -3.00 -4.73 -5.84
CA VAL A 17 -4.20 -5.54 -5.60
C VAL A 17 -4.66 -5.33 -4.15
N PRO A 18 -5.95 -5.05 -3.90
CA PRO A 18 -6.46 -4.84 -2.56
C PRO A 18 -6.17 -6.03 -1.62
N LEU A 19 -5.81 -5.72 -0.37
CA LEU A 19 -5.45 -6.71 0.64
C LEU A 19 -6.56 -7.73 0.87
N GLU A 20 -7.81 -7.30 0.84
CA GLU A 20 -9.01 -8.13 1.02
C GLU A 20 -9.09 -9.21 -0.06
N VAL A 21 -8.82 -8.84 -1.32
CA VAL A 21 -8.84 -9.75 -2.47
C VAL A 21 -7.69 -10.76 -2.38
N VAL A 22 -6.51 -10.31 -1.94
CA VAL A 22 -5.36 -11.21 -1.70
C VAL A 22 -5.69 -12.19 -0.57
N SER A 23 -6.31 -11.71 0.51
CA SER A 23 -6.70 -12.52 1.66
C SER A 23 -7.73 -13.59 1.30
N GLU A 24 -8.75 -13.23 0.53
CA GLU A 24 -9.80 -14.15 0.06
C GLU A 24 -9.21 -15.27 -0.79
N ARG A 25 -8.33 -14.94 -1.74
CA ARG A 25 -7.66 -15.91 -2.62
C ARG A 25 -6.70 -16.85 -1.88
N LEU A 26 -6.12 -16.41 -0.77
CA LEU A 26 -5.32 -17.27 0.11
C LEU A 26 -6.19 -18.17 1.01
N GLY A 27 -7.50 -17.90 1.10
CA GLY A 27 -8.41 -18.61 1.99
C GLY A 27 -8.19 -18.27 3.47
N HIS A 28 -7.67 -17.08 3.78
CA HIS A 28 -7.50 -16.65 5.17
C HIS A 28 -8.86 -16.27 5.78
N ALA A 29 -9.12 -16.76 6.99
CA ALA A 29 -10.36 -16.49 7.72
C ALA A 29 -10.61 -15.01 8.04
N SER A 30 -9.56 -14.18 8.00
CA SER A 30 -9.65 -12.74 8.17
C SER A 30 -8.55 -12.01 7.39
N PRO A 31 -8.86 -10.85 6.77
CA PRO A 31 -7.85 -9.95 6.19
C PRO A 31 -6.75 -9.54 7.15
N THR A 32 -7.02 -9.52 8.46
CA THR A 32 -6.02 -9.18 9.48
C THR A 32 -4.83 -10.16 9.49
N ILE A 33 -5.06 -11.42 9.13
CA ILE A 33 -4.00 -12.43 9.02
C ILE A 33 -3.04 -12.04 7.88
N THR A 34 -3.60 -11.77 6.70
CA THR A 34 -2.86 -11.30 5.52
C THR A 34 -2.12 -10.00 5.83
N LEU A 35 -2.80 -9.05 6.50
CA LEU A 35 -2.20 -7.79 6.91
C LEU A 35 -1.01 -8.01 7.85
N GLY A 36 -1.14 -8.87 8.87
CA GLY A 36 -0.04 -9.16 9.79
C GLY A 36 1.21 -9.71 9.09
N ILE A 37 1.02 -10.55 8.07
CA ILE A 37 2.12 -11.18 7.31
C ILE A 37 2.77 -10.17 6.34
N TYR A 38 1.96 -9.39 5.62
CA TYR A 38 2.45 -8.54 4.52
C TYR A 38 2.49 -7.03 4.82
N ARG A 39 2.29 -6.62 6.08
CA ARG A 39 2.29 -5.21 6.50
C ARG A 39 3.50 -4.42 5.99
N HIS A 40 4.68 -5.04 6.01
CA HIS A 40 5.93 -4.41 5.59
C HIS A 40 5.90 -3.95 4.12
N LEU A 41 5.24 -4.73 3.24
CA LEU A 41 5.06 -4.35 1.83
C LEU A 41 4.20 -3.10 1.70
N LEU A 42 3.11 -3.00 2.46
CA LEU A 42 2.21 -1.85 2.43
C LEU A 42 2.86 -0.59 3.02
N GLU A 43 3.78 -0.72 3.98
CA GLU A 43 4.56 0.41 4.47
C GLU A 43 5.50 0.97 3.41
N GLU A 44 6.07 0.11 2.58
CA GLU A 44 6.92 0.49 1.46
C GLU A 44 6.11 1.12 0.31
N GLU A 45 4.98 0.50 -0.07
CA GLU A 45 4.06 1.12 -1.03
C GLU A 45 3.56 2.47 -0.54
N ARG A 46 3.13 2.56 0.73
CA ARG A 46 2.63 3.82 1.31
C ARG A 46 3.63 4.96 1.15
N ARG A 47 4.94 4.72 1.32
CA ARG A 47 5.97 5.74 1.12
C ARG A 47 5.97 6.29 -0.30
N GLY A 48 5.74 5.44 -1.31
CA GLY A 48 5.64 5.86 -2.71
C GLY A 48 4.35 6.60 -3.05
N TRP A 49 3.25 6.29 -2.36
CA TRP A 49 1.92 6.90 -2.56
C TRP A 49 1.63 8.11 -1.66
N VAL A 50 2.60 8.59 -0.86
CA VAL A 50 2.42 9.83 -0.10
C VAL A 50 2.34 11.00 -1.09
N LEU A 51 1.12 11.38 -1.45
CA LEU A 51 0.88 12.63 -2.17
C LEU A 51 1.19 13.80 -1.24
N ASN A 52 2.20 14.60 -1.61
CA ASN A 52 2.47 15.84 -0.91
C ASN A 52 1.37 16.85 -1.29
N LEU A 53 0.37 17.01 -0.42
CA LEU A 53 -0.79 17.87 -0.68
C LEU A 53 -0.35 19.33 -0.94
N SER A 54 0.72 19.78 -0.29
CA SER A 54 1.34 21.10 -0.51
C SER A 54 1.94 21.28 -1.90
N GLU A 55 2.47 20.22 -2.50
CA GLU A 55 2.95 20.22 -3.89
C GLU A 55 1.76 20.20 -4.87
N LEU A 56 0.73 19.39 -4.59
CA LEU A 56 -0.45 19.26 -5.45
C LEU A 56 -1.28 20.55 -5.51
N LEU A 57 -1.48 21.20 -4.37
CA LEU A 57 -2.27 22.44 -4.28
C LEU A 57 -1.46 23.68 -4.67
N GLY A 58 -0.15 23.54 -4.91
CA GLY A 58 0.77 24.64 -5.12
C GLY A 58 0.96 25.46 -3.84
N LYS A 59 2.22 25.74 -3.49
CA LYS A 59 2.54 26.67 -2.40
C LYS A 59 1.73 27.97 -2.61
N PRO A 60 0.92 28.43 -1.63
CA PRO A 60 0.24 29.71 -1.77
C PRO A 60 1.32 30.75 -2.09
N ARG A 61 1.13 31.49 -3.18
CA ARG A 61 2.04 32.58 -3.55
C ARG A 61 2.05 33.54 -2.36
N THR A 62 3.07 33.44 -1.52
CA THR A 62 3.33 34.42 -0.46
C THR A 62 3.68 35.68 -1.22
N ASN A 63 2.69 36.54 -1.44
CA ASN A 63 2.92 37.82 -2.08
C ASN A 63 3.70 38.68 -1.09
N PRO A 64 4.95 39.08 -1.38
CA PRO A 64 5.59 40.14 -0.62
C PRO A 64 5.02 41.46 -1.16
N GLN A 65 3.94 41.95 -0.56
CA GLN A 65 3.65 43.39 -0.58
C GLN A 65 4.36 43.95 0.65
N ALA A 66 5.51 44.61 0.48
CA ALA A 66 5.66 46.04 0.15
C ALA A 66 5.35 46.91 1.38
#